data_AF-A0A842YGG1-F1
#
_entry.id   AF-A0A842YGG1-F1
#
_cell.length_a   1.000
_cell.length_b   1.000
_cell.length_c   1.000
_cell.angle_alpha   90.00
_cell.angle_beta   90.00
_cell.angle_gamma   90.00
#
_symmetry.space_group_name_H-M   'P 1'
#
loop_
_entity.id
_entity.type
_entity.pdbx_description
1 polymer ?
#
loop_
_entity_poly.entity_id
_entity_poly.type
_entity_poly.pdbx_seq_one_letter_code
_entity_poly.pdbx_strand_id
1 'polypeptide(L)'
;MQYSDIVCPFCGCLCDDIEITIKDGHVEDVKNACAISRSKFLNHHQNRITAPSINGKEDTLDNSVKRAVEILAKARRPLIYGLSSTECGAIGKAVEIAECTGGVLDNTSSVCHGPTILALQQVGESKTTLGEVMNRSDLVIFWGSN
;
A
#
# COMPACT_ATOMS: atom_id res chain seq x y z
N MET A 1 2.54 10.28 -24.01
CA MET A 1 2.21 8.85 -24.22
C MET A 1 1.01 8.52 -23.36
N GLN A 2 0.03 7.82 -23.93
CA GLN A 2 -1.16 7.38 -23.19
C GLN A 2 -0.97 5.91 -22.80
N TYR A 3 -1.40 5.57 -21.59
CA TYR A 3 -1.44 4.21 -21.08
C TYR A 3 -2.85 3.92 -20.56
N SER A 4 -3.35 2.72 -20.83
CA SER A 4 -4.64 2.20 -20.36
C SER A 4 -4.43 1.05 -19.39
N ASP A 5 -5.52 0.59 -18.78
CA ASP A 5 -5.55 -0.61 -17.92
C ASP A 5 -4.59 -0.50 -16.73
N ILE A 6 -4.45 0.73 -16.20
CA ILE A 6 -3.59 1.01 -15.06
C ILE A 6 -4.37 0.74 -13.78
N VAL A 7 -3.74 0.02 -12.86
CA VAL A 7 -4.30 -0.24 -11.53
C VAL A 7 -4.16 0.98 -10.63
N CYS A 8 -5.27 1.40 -10.02
CA CYS A 8 -5.32 2.46 -9.01
C CYS A 8 -4.64 2.01 -7.70
N PRO A 9 -3.56 2.69 -7.25
CA PRO A 9 -2.81 2.26 -6.07
C PRO A 9 -3.33 2.92 -4.78
N PHE A 10 -4.61 3.30 -4.67
CA PHE A 10 -5.11 4.07 -3.53
C PHE A 10 -5.87 3.24 -2.49
N CYS A 11 -7.09 2.81 -2.77
CA CYS A 11 -7.95 2.09 -1.82
C CYS A 11 -8.10 0.61 -2.21
N GLY A 12 -8.79 -0.15 -1.37
CA GLY A 12 -9.04 -1.58 -1.58
C GLY A 12 -9.95 -1.93 -2.76
N CYS A 13 -10.57 -0.94 -3.44
CA CYS A 13 -11.34 -1.21 -4.65
C CYS A 13 -10.47 -1.60 -5.85
N LEU A 14 -9.22 -1.15 -5.87
CA LEU A 14 -8.20 -1.55 -6.85
C LEU A 14 -8.66 -1.43 -8.32
N CYS A 15 -9.39 -0.37 -8.67
CA CYS A 15 -9.87 -0.12 -10.04
C CYS A 15 -8.73 -0.28 -11.05
N ASP A 16 -8.93 -1.06 -12.10
CA ASP A 16 -7.92 -1.47 -13.07
C ASP A 16 -8.16 -0.93 -14.49
N ASP A 17 -9.09 0.01 -14.64
CA ASP A 17 -9.50 0.63 -15.90
C ASP A 17 -9.00 2.09 -16.04
N ILE A 18 -7.99 2.48 -15.26
CA ILE A 18 -7.48 3.86 -15.26
C ILE A 18 -6.68 4.13 -16.53
N GLU A 19 -6.95 5.26 -17.17
CA GLU A 19 -6.13 5.77 -18.26
C GLU A 19 -5.29 6.95 -17.77
N ILE A 20 -3.99 6.94 -18.09
CA ILE A 20 -3.06 8.02 -17.75
C ILE A 20 -2.40 8.58 -19.02
N THR A 21 -2.30 9.90 -19.09
CA THR A 21 -1.52 10.59 -20.13
C THR A 21 -0.25 11.15 -19.49
N ILE A 22 0.91 10.69 -19.98
CA ILE A 22 2.22 11.15 -19.56
C ILE A 22 2.82 12.08 -20.61
N LYS A 23 3.31 13.25 -20.19
CA LYS A 23 4.05 14.19 -21.04
C LYS A 23 5.30 14.65 -20.29
N ASP A 24 6.44 14.68 -20.97
CA ASP A 24 7.72 15.12 -20.40
C ASP A 24 8.08 14.47 -19.05
N GLY A 25 7.70 13.19 -18.88
CA GLY A 25 7.93 12.41 -17.66
C GLY A 25 6.91 12.63 -16.53
N HIS A 26 5.90 13.47 -16.74
CA HIS A 26 4.87 13.80 -15.75
C HIS A 26 3.48 13.32 -16.17
N VAL A 27 2.66 12.95 -15.19
CA VAL A 27 1.25 12.60 -15.39
C VAL A 27 0.45 13.89 -15.54
N GLU A 28 -0.06 14.14 -16.74
CA GLU A 28 -0.80 15.37 -17.10
C GLU A 28 -2.32 15.18 -17.01
N ASP A 29 -2.82 13.99 -17.32
CA ASP A 29 -4.24 13.68 -17.29
C ASP A 29 -4.51 12.26 -16.81
N VAL A 30 -5.65 12.07 -16.16
CA VAL A 30 -6.10 10.80 -15.58
C VAL A 30 -7.61 10.67 -15.78
N LYS A 31 -8.03 9.61 -16.46
CA LYS A 31 -9.46 9.28 -16.69
C LYS A 31 -9.87 8.03 -15.93
N ASN A 32 -11.18 7.83 -15.79
CA ASN A 32 -11.82 6.75 -15.01
C ASN A 32 -11.43 6.73 -13.51
N ALA A 33 -10.73 7.76 -13.03
CA ALA A 33 -10.32 7.89 -11.65
C ALA A 33 -11.31 8.72 -10.81
N CYS A 34 -11.62 8.24 -9.60
CA CYS A 34 -12.28 9.07 -8.59
C CYS A 34 -11.36 10.24 -8.16
N ALA A 35 -11.91 11.22 -7.44
CA ALA A 35 -11.17 12.41 -7.01
C ALA A 35 -9.86 12.08 -6.26
N ILE A 36 -9.85 11.01 -5.45
CA ILE A 36 -8.69 10.64 -4.65
C ILE A 36 -7.62 9.96 -5.52
N SER A 37 -8.01 9.02 -6.39
CA SER A 37 -7.11 8.39 -7.35
C SER A 37 -6.46 9.43 -8.26
N ARG A 38 -7.28 10.35 -8.82
CA ARG A 38 -6.82 11.46 -9.65
C ARG A 38 -5.81 12.34 -8.92
N SER A 39 -6.10 12.70 -7.66
CA SER A 39 -5.17 13.48 -6.83
C SER A 39 -3.84 12.75 -6.61
N LYS A 40 -3.86 11.45 -6.33
CA LYS A 40 -2.64 10.65 -6.12
C LYS A 40 -1.74 10.62 -7.36
N PHE A 41 -2.31 10.41 -8.54
CA PHE A 41 -1.56 10.37 -9.78
C PHE A 41 -1.01 11.74 -10.20
N LEU A 42 -1.85 12.78 -10.19
CA LEU A 42 -1.44 14.13 -10.62
C LEU A 42 -0.40 14.74 -9.67
N ASN A 43 -0.53 14.51 -8.36
CA ASN A 43 0.33 15.11 -7.34
C ASN A 43 1.49 14.19 -6.87
N HIS A 44 1.79 13.10 -7.60
CA HIS A 44 2.83 12.12 -7.20
C HIS A 44 4.23 12.72 -6.97
N HIS A 45 4.49 13.90 -7.53
CA HIS A 45 5.75 14.64 -7.42
C HIS A 45 5.79 15.58 -6.20
N GLN A 46 4.64 15.93 -5.61
CA GLN A 46 4.59 16.84 -4.46
C GLN A 46 5.16 16.15 -3.21
N ASN A 47 6.00 16.88 -2.46
CA ASN A 47 6.70 16.36 -1.27
C ASN A 47 7.47 15.05 -1.53
N ARG A 48 7.92 14.83 -2.77
CA ARG A 48 8.68 13.63 -3.13
C ARG A 48 10.04 13.64 -2.44
N ILE A 49 10.33 12.58 -1.70
CA ILE A 49 11.67 12.31 -1.18
C ILE A 49 12.57 11.95 -2.37
N THR A 50 13.56 12.80 -2.67
CA THR A 50 14.50 12.66 -3.78
C THR A 50 15.85 12.10 -3.38
N ALA A 51 16.20 12.19 -2.09
CA ALA A 51 17.41 11.63 -1.51
C ALA A 51 17.10 10.95 -0.17
N PRO A 52 17.79 9.86 0.18
CA PRO A 52 17.70 9.28 1.50
C PRO A 52 18.36 10.23 2.53
N SER A 53 18.00 10.09 3.80
CA SER A 53 18.52 10.96 4.86
C SER A 53 18.76 10.22 6.16
N ILE A 54 19.73 10.70 6.94
CA ILE A 54 20.03 10.25 8.30
C ILE A 54 19.85 11.44 9.23
N ASN A 55 18.91 11.33 10.18
CA ASN A 55 18.56 12.41 11.12
C ASN A 55 18.24 13.75 10.41
N GLY A 56 17.52 13.68 9.28
CA GLY A 56 17.11 14.86 8.50
C GLY A 56 18.20 15.48 7.63
N LYS A 57 19.39 14.88 7.54
CA LYS A 57 20.45 15.30 6.62
C LYS A 57 20.55 14.33 5.46
N GLU A 58 20.56 14.85 4.24
CA GLU A 58 20.72 14.04 3.03
C GLU A 58 22.02 13.21 3.09
N ASP A 59 21.94 11.98 2.60
CA ASP A 59 23.08 11.06 2.51
C ASP A 59 22.93 10.17 1.26
N THR A 60 23.88 9.27 1.04
CA THR A 60 23.82 8.26 0.00
C THR A 60 22.91 7.10 0.40
N LEU A 61 22.38 6.38 -0.60
CA LEU A 61 21.59 5.18 -0.38
C LEU A 61 22.40 4.13 0.41
N ASP A 62 23.64 3.88 0.03
CA ASP A 62 24.51 2.88 0.68
C ASP A 62 24.74 3.19 2.16
N ASN A 63 25.05 4.44 2.51
CA ASN A 63 25.25 4.83 3.91
C ASN A 63 23.94 4.73 4.71
N SER A 64 22.82 5.16 4.11
CA SER A 64 21.50 5.10 4.74
C SER A 64 21.04 3.67 5.01
N VAL A 65 21.28 2.76 4.05
CA VAL A 65 21.00 1.33 4.20
C VAL A 65 21.91 0.72 5.27
N LYS A 66 23.22 0.99 5.25
CA LYS A 66 24.14 0.53 6.32
C LYS A 66 23.67 0.98 7.70
N ARG A 67 23.23 2.24 7.83
CA ARG A 67 22.72 2.77 9.08
C ARG A 67 21.43 2.07 9.54
N ALA A 68 20.51 1.79 8.61
CA ALA A 68 19.30 1.02 8.92
C ALA A 68 19.63 -0.41 9.38
N VAL A 69 20.56 -1.09 8.70
CA VAL A 69 21.04 -2.43 9.08
C VAL A 69 21.65 -2.42 10.48
N GLU A 70 22.49 -1.44 10.83
CA GLU A 70 23.05 -1.32 12.17
C GLU A 70 21.98 -1.17 13.27
N ILE A 71 20.93 -0.40 13.00
CA ILE A 71 19.81 -0.20 13.94
C ILE A 71 19.07 -1.52 14.13
N LEU A 72 18.72 -2.20 13.04
CA LEU A 72 17.98 -3.46 13.07
C LEU A 72 18.80 -4.58 13.73
N ALA A 73 20.09 -4.69 13.42
CA ALA A 73 20.97 -5.73 13.97
C ALA A 73 21.25 -5.56 15.48
N LYS A 74 21.20 -4.32 16.00
CA LYS A 74 21.37 -4.02 17.44
C LYS A 74 20.04 -4.05 18.19
N ALA A 75 18.90 -4.09 17.51
CA ALA A 75 17.60 -4.09 18.15
C ALA A 75 17.32 -5.43 18.82
N ARG A 76 16.82 -5.40 20.06
CA ARG A 76 16.42 -6.61 20.79
C ARG A 76 15.10 -7.20 20.28
N ARG A 77 14.21 -6.34 19.78
CA ARG A 77 12.86 -6.69 19.31
C ARG A 77 12.37 -5.62 18.33
N PRO A 78 12.90 -5.60 17.09
CA PRO A 78 12.48 -4.61 16.10
C PRO A 78 11.01 -4.84 15.67
N LEU A 79 10.34 -3.75 15.31
CA LEU A 79 9.01 -3.78 14.69
C LEU A 79 9.12 -3.26 13.25
N ILE A 80 8.64 -4.06 12.31
CA ILE A 80 8.44 -3.67 10.91
C ILE A 80 6.93 -3.48 10.71
N TYR A 81 6.50 -2.23 10.48
CA TYR A 81 5.09 -1.85 10.44
C TYR A 81 4.74 -1.04 9.20
N GLY A 82 3.47 -1.10 8.77
CA GLY A 82 2.91 -0.31 7.68
C GLY A 82 2.47 -1.21 6.54
N LEU A 83 3.33 -1.39 5.53
CA LEU A 83 3.25 -2.39 4.44
C LEU A 83 2.00 -2.38 3.54
N SER A 84 0.88 -1.74 3.90
CA SER A 84 -0.38 -1.82 3.16
C SER A 84 -0.44 -0.98 1.88
N SER A 85 0.60 -0.16 1.62
CA SER A 85 0.69 0.75 0.47
C SER A 85 1.92 0.45 -0.41
N THR A 86 2.35 -0.81 -0.45
CA THR A 86 3.43 -1.32 -1.31
C THR A 86 2.98 -2.65 -1.93
N GLU A 87 3.79 -3.16 -2.85
CA GLU A 87 3.60 -4.39 -3.59
C GLU A 87 4.08 -5.64 -2.82
N CYS A 88 3.55 -6.82 -3.20
CA CYS A 88 3.83 -8.09 -2.52
C CYS A 88 5.32 -8.47 -2.50
N GLY A 89 6.11 -8.06 -3.50
CA GLY A 89 7.56 -8.31 -3.52
C GLY A 89 8.30 -7.63 -2.37
N ALA A 90 7.98 -6.36 -2.11
CA ALA A 90 8.53 -5.63 -0.97
C ALA A 90 8.05 -6.20 0.37
N ILE A 91 6.78 -6.62 0.46
CA ILE A 91 6.25 -7.30 1.65
C ILE A 91 7.02 -8.60 1.93
N GLY A 92 7.30 -9.41 0.91
CA GLY A 92 8.12 -10.62 1.05
C GLY A 92 9.51 -10.34 1.62
N LYS A 93 10.15 -9.23 1.20
CA LYS A 93 11.43 -8.79 1.77
C LYS A 93 11.32 -8.27 3.20
N ALA A 94 10.22 -7.62 3.55
CA ALA A 94 9.96 -7.23 4.93
C ALA A 94 9.81 -8.45 5.85
N VAL A 95 9.16 -9.53 5.39
CA VAL A 95 9.07 -10.81 6.12
C VAL A 95 10.45 -11.41 6.33
N GLU A 96 11.28 -11.49 5.28
CA GLU A 96 12.66 -12.00 5.38
C GLU A 96 13.50 -11.21 6.41
N ILE A 97 13.39 -9.87 6.41
CA ILE A 97 14.08 -9.03 7.39
C ILE A 97 13.57 -9.29 8.81
N ALA A 98 12.26 -9.45 9.01
CA ALA A 98 11.69 -9.76 10.32
C ALA A 98 12.21 -11.10 10.85
N GLU A 99 12.26 -12.13 10.00
CA GLU A 99 12.81 -13.45 10.34
C GLU A 99 14.29 -13.36 10.73
N CYS A 100 15.12 -12.73 9.89
CA CYS A 100 16.56 -12.58 10.16
C CYS A 100 16.86 -11.80 11.44
N THR A 101 16.01 -10.85 11.81
CA THR A 101 16.22 -9.97 12.98
C THR A 101 15.50 -10.45 14.23
N GLY A 102 14.72 -11.54 14.17
CA GLY A 102 13.84 -11.95 15.27
C GLY A 102 12.79 -10.89 15.64
N GLY A 103 12.39 -10.09 14.66
CA GLY A 103 11.48 -8.97 14.80
C GLY A 103 9.99 -9.35 14.78
N VAL A 104 9.15 -8.35 15.04
CA VAL A 104 7.71 -8.42 14.81
C VAL A 104 7.42 -7.75 13.48
N LEU A 105 6.61 -8.40 12.66
CA LEU A 105 6.03 -7.81 11.45
C LEU A 105 4.53 -7.60 11.68
N ASP A 106 4.06 -6.40 11.37
CA ASP A 106 2.64 -6.04 11.42
C ASP A 106 2.30 -5.07 10.27
N ASN A 107 1.04 -4.93 9.92
CA ASN A 107 0.57 -4.01 8.88
C ASN A 107 -0.58 -3.14 9.41
N THR A 108 -1.14 -2.26 8.58
CA THR A 108 -2.24 -1.39 9.02
C THR A 108 -3.54 -2.14 9.33
N SER A 109 -3.63 -3.46 9.11
CA SER A 109 -4.81 -4.22 9.51
C SER A 109 -5.02 -4.18 11.03
N SER A 110 -3.96 -4.11 11.84
CA SER A 110 -4.09 -4.04 13.31
C SER A 110 -4.87 -2.82 13.82
N VAL A 111 -5.01 -1.77 13.01
CA VAL A 111 -5.82 -0.57 13.28
C VAL A 111 -7.00 -0.37 12.31
N CYS A 112 -7.29 -1.38 11.48
CA CYS A 112 -8.34 -1.35 10.47
C CYS A 112 -9.23 -2.60 10.61
N HIS A 113 -9.11 -3.56 9.70
CA HIS A 113 -9.90 -4.81 9.71
C HIS A 113 -9.31 -5.93 10.60
N GLY A 114 -8.42 -5.62 11.52
CA GLY A 114 -7.85 -6.56 12.49
C GLY A 114 -8.93 -7.28 13.32
N PRO A 115 -9.95 -6.55 13.86
CA PRO A 115 -11.09 -7.19 14.52
C PRO A 115 -11.87 -8.13 13.58
N THR A 116 -12.00 -7.80 12.30
CA THR A 116 -12.63 -8.68 11.29
C THR A 116 -11.83 -9.97 11.13
N ILE A 117 -10.49 -9.91 11.09
CA ILE A 117 -9.62 -11.10 11.01
C ILE A 117 -9.79 -12.00 12.23
N LEU A 118 -9.89 -11.42 13.44
CA LEU A 118 -10.12 -12.18 14.67
C LEU A 118 -11.49 -12.90 14.65
N ALA A 119 -12.54 -12.22 14.17
CA ALA A 119 -13.87 -12.83 14.04
C ALA A 119 -13.87 -13.97 13.00
N LEU A 120 -13.26 -13.75 11.84
CA LEU A 120 -13.04 -14.77 10.79
C LEU A 120 -12.43 -16.05 11.37
N GLN A 121 -11.41 -15.93 12.23
CA GLN A 121 -10.74 -17.09 12.83
C GLN A 121 -11.64 -17.89 13.77
N GLN A 122 -12.68 -17.25 14.34
CA GLN A 122 -13.59 -17.86 15.30
C GLN A 122 -14.83 -18.47 14.63
N VAL A 123 -15.40 -17.79 13.63
CA VAL A 123 -16.72 -18.15 13.07
C VAL A 123 -16.73 -18.34 11.56
N GLY A 124 -15.57 -18.17 10.89
CA GLY A 124 -15.47 -18.19 9.44
C GLY A 124 -15.96 -16.91 8.78
N GLU A 125 -15.98 -16.89 7.45
CA GLU A 125 -16.43 -15.74 6.67
C GLU A 125 -17.05 -16.18 5.34
N SER A 126 -18.26 -15.70 5.06
CA SER A 126 -18.90 -15.85 3.75
C SER A 126 -18.68 -14.59 2.94
N LYS A 127 -17.93 -14.70 1.83
CA LYS A 127 -17.61 -13.59 0.93
C LYS A 127 -18.09 -13.85 -0.49
N THR A 128 -18.03 -12.81 -1.31
CA THR A 128 -18.28 -12.86 -2.75
C THR A 128 -17.36 -11.89 -3.49
N THR A 129 -17.23 -12.02 -4.81
CA THR A 129 -16.46 -11.08 -5.65
C THR A 129 -17.32 -9.90 -6.08
N LEU A 130 -16.69 -8.79 -6.51
CA LEU A 130 -17.43 -7.62 -7.02
C LEU A 130 -18.30 -7.97 -8.23
N GLY A 131 -17.86 -8.88 -9.09
CA GLY A 131 -18.62 -9.34 -10.25
C GLY A 131 -19.89 -10.12 -9.87
N GLU A 132 -19.84 -10.92 -8.82
CA GLU A 132 -21.02 -11.64 -8.31
C GLU A 132 -22.05 -10.67 -7.71
N VAL A 133 -21.60 -9.64 -6.98
CA VAL A 133 -22.47 -8.56 -6.49
C VAL A 133 -23.13 -7.84 -7.68
N MET A 134 -22.35 -7.40 -8.67
CA MET A 134 -22.85 -6.65 -9.83
C MET A 134 -23.94 -7.38 -10.61
N ASN A 135 -23.79 -8.70 -10.80
CA ASN A 135 -24.68 -9.47 -11.67
C ASN A 135 -25.88 -10.10 -10.97
N ARG A 136 -25.82 -10.31 -9.65
CA ARG A 136 -26.81 -11.15 -8.95
C ARG A 136 -27.43 -10.51 -7.70
N SER A 137 -26.86 -9.43 -7.17
CA SER A 137 -27.45 -8.80 -5.99
C SER A 137 -28.73 -8.04 -6.35
N ASP A 138 -29.77 -8.25 -5.55
CA ASP A 138 -31.01 -7.46 -5.55
C ASP A 138 -31.08 -6.51 -4.34
N LEU A 139 -30.23 -6.73 -3.33
CA LEU A 139 -30.05 -5.90 -2.15
C LEU A 139 -28.55 -5.72 -1.82
N VAL A 140 -28.14 -4.48 -1.60
CA VAL A 140 -26.78 -4.13 -1.15
C VAL A 140 -26.89 -3.33 0.16
N ILE A 141 -26.18 -3.78 1.20
CA ILE A 141 -26.15 -3.14 2.51
C ILE A 141 -24.74 -2.60 2.77
N PHE A 142 -24.62 -1.29 3.00
CA PHE A 142 -23.42 -0.66 3.51
C PHE A 142 -23.55 -0.46 5.02
N TRP A 143 -22.84 -1.27 5.81
CA TRP A 143 -22.92 -1.24 7.28
C TRP A 143 -21.64 -0.67 7.87
N GLY A 144 -21.70 0.56 8.40
CA GLY A 144 -20.55 1.20 9.03
C GLY A 144 -19.44 1.61 8.06
N SER A 145 -19.80 1.88 6.79
CA SER A 145 -18.89 2.29 5.70
C SER A 145 -19.49 3.44 4.90
N ASN A 146 -18.64 4.30 4.32
CA ASN A 146 -19.03 5.39 3.41
C ASN A 146 -17.97 5.60 2.33
#